data_AF-A0A447JAY2-F1
#
_entry.id   AF-A0A447JAY2-F1
#
_cell.length_a   1.000
_cell.length_b   1.000
_cell.length_c   1.000
_cell.angle_alpha   90.00
_cell.angle_beta   90.00
_cell.angle_gamma   90.00
#
_symmetry.space_group_name_H-M   'P 1'
#
loop_
_entity.id
_entity.type
_entity.pdbx_description
1 polymer ?
#
loop_
_entity_poly.entity_id
_entity_poly.type
_entity_poly.pdbx_seq_one_letter_code
_entity_poly.pdbx_strand_id
1 'polypeptide(L)'
;MPLYASAFYALTRFPDDICPEDYLENQGTIEAYQNILNGNADLIFVAQPSTAQKQLAEASGVKLVYPPLAREAFVFIVNQNNPVSSLSDVQIRGIFSGRITHWNEVGGEAIDIKPWQRPENSGSQTAMLAKVMKETKLMPAQTTSVATAMGEMVDIVAEYRKYAQRHWLYLSLLRYADAQQ
;
A
#
# COMPACT_ATOMS: atom_id res chain seq x y z
N MET A 1 -11.54 5.99 -10.81
CA MET A 1 -11.44 4.53 -10.93
C MET A 1 -10.04 4.06 -10.54
N PRO A 2 -9.89 3.14 -9.56
CA PRO A 2 -8.59 2.52 -9.27
C PRO A 2 -8.02 1.81 -10.50
N LEU A 3 -6.70 1.77 -10.66
CA LEU A 3 -6.00 1.18 -11.82
C LEU A 3 -6.54 -0.20 -12.23
N TYR A 4 -6.72 -1.10 -11.25
CA TYR A 4 -7.21 -2.45 -11.54
C TYR A 4 -8.65 -2.49 -12.01
N ALA A 5 -9.51 -1.63 -11.44
CA ALA A 5 -10.85 -1.46 -11.94
C ALA A 5 -10.80 -0.93 -13.38
N SER A 6 -10.03 0.12 -13.66
CA SER A 6 -9.87 0.64 -15.03
C SER A 6 -9.38 -0.42 -16.02
N ALA A 7 -8.42 -1.27 -15.63
CA ALA A 7 -7.95 -2.37 -16.44
C ALA A 7 -9.06 -3.39 -16.72
N PHE A 8 -9.87 -3.74 -15.72
CA PHE A 8 -11.00 -4.64 -15.90
C PHE A 8 -12.04 -4.07 -16.87
N TYR A 9 -12.41 -2.79 -16.75
CA TYR A 9 -13.32 -2.15 -17.71
C TYR A 9 -12.74 -2.05 -19.13
N ALA A 10 -11.42 -1.85 -19.26
CA ALA A 10 -10.77 -1.78 -20.56
C ALA A 10 -10.67 -3.16 -21.24
N LEU A 11 -10.53 -4.23 -20.47
CA LEU A 11 -10.36 -5.60 -20.96
C LEU A 11 -11.69 -6.35 -21.14
N THR A 12 -12.75 -5.92 -20.46
CA THR A 12 -14.07 -6.57 -20.49
C THR A 12 -15.05 -5.76 -21.32
N ARG A 13 -15.70 -6.40 -22.29
CA ARG A 13 -16.93 -5.86 -22.88
C ARG A 13 -18.12 -6.48 -22.16
N PHE A 14 -18.87 -5.64 -21.45
CA PHE A 14 -20.12 -6.07 -20.85
C PHE A 14 -21.23 -6.09 -21.89
N PRO A 15 -22.15 -7.07 -21.83
CA PRO A 15 -23.46 -6.98 -22.46
C PRO A 15 -24.18 -5.68 -22.06
N ASP A 16 -24.98 -5.13 -22.96
CA ASP A 16 -25.67 -3.84 -22.75
C ASP A 16 -26.68 -3.85 -21.59
N ASP A 17 -27.07 -5.03 -21.11
CA ASP A 17 -28.02 -5.26 -20.01
C ASP A 17 -27.34 -5.41 -18.63
N ILE A 18 -26.01 -5.37 -18.56
CA ILE A 18 -25.26 -5.45 -17.30
C ILE A 18 -24.75 -4.06 -16.91
N CYS A 19 -25.09 -3.63 -15.69
CA CYS A 19 -24.50 -2.47 -15.02
C CYS A 19 -23.24 -2.92 -14.26
N PRO A 20 -22.02 -2.58 -14.72
CA PRO A 20 -20.79 -3.12 -14.11
C PRO A 20 -20.59 -2.70 -12.65
N GLU A 21 -21.15 -1.56 -12.25
CA GLU A 21 -21.12 -1.05 -10.88
C GLU A 21 -21.81 -1.99 -9.88
N ASP A 22 -22.74 -2.83 -10.33
CA ASP A 22 -23.43 -3.81 -9.47
C ASP A 22 -22.54 -5.02 -9.12
N TYR A 23 -21.43 -5.22 -9.86
CA TYR A 23 -20.54 -6.38 -9.74
C TYR A 23 -19.12 -6.00 -9.33
N LEU A 24 -18.84 -4.71 -9.13
CA LEU A 24 -17.50 -4.20 -8.87
C LEU A 24 -17.43 -3.42 -7.58
N GLU A 25 -16.74 -4.02 -6.61
CA GLU A 25 -16.46 -3.38 -5.35
C GLU A 25 -15.00 -2.89 -5.28
N ASN A 26 -14.83 -1.65 -4.84
CA ASN A 26 -13.52 -1.07 -4.60
C ASN A 26 -13.19 -1.14 -3.10
N GLN A 27 -12.38 -2.13 -2.73
CA GLN A 27 -11.96 -2.37 -1.36
C GLN A 27 -10.43 -2.42 -1.21
N GLY A 28 -9.95 -2.40 0.03
CA GLY A 28 -8.55 -2.61 0.35
C GLY A 28 -8.11 -4.05 0.11
N THR A 29 -6.79 -4.27 0.08
CA THR A 29 -6.22 -5.62 -0.13
C THR A 29 -6.67 -6.61 0.94
N ILE A 30 -6.83 -6.15 2.18
CA ILE A 30 -7.20 -7.02 3.31
C ILE A 30 -8.62 -7.55 3.10
N GLU A 31 -9.55 -6.66 2.82
CA GLU A 31 -10.97 -6.96 2.64
C GLU A 31 -11.20 -7.79 1.37
N ALA A 32 -10.47 -7.50 0.28
CA ALA A 32 -10.52 -8.30 -0.94
C ALA A 32 -10.12 -9.77 -0.69
N TYR A 33 -9.05 -10.02 0.07
CA TYR A 33 -8.69 -11.39 0.45
C TYR A 33 -9.75 -12.04 1.33
N GLN A 34 -10.38 -11.31 2.24
CA GLN A 34 -11.47 -11.86 3.06
C GLN A 34 -12.68 -12.24 2.18
N ASN A 35 -13.05 -11.41 1.21
CA ASN A 35 -14.20 -11.67 0.35
C ASN A 35 -14.03 -12.91 -0.52
N ILE A 36 -12.87 -13.09 -1.16
CA ILE A 36 -12.65 -14.27 -2.00
C ILE A 36 -12.60 -15.56 -1.19
N LEU A 37 -12.08 -15.50 0.04
CA LEU A 37 -12.01 -16.68 0.93
C LEU A 37 -13.37 -17.03 1.53
N ASN A 38 -14.24 -16.04 1.74
CA ASN A 38 -15.60 -16.25 2.25
C ASN A 38 -16.61 -16.59 1.13
N GLY A 39 -16.21 -16.56 -0.14
CA GLY A 39 -17.10 -16.79 -1.28
C GLY A 39 -17.98 -15.59 -1.63
N ASN A 40 -17.65 -14.39 -1.14
CA ASN A 40 -18.34 -13.13 -1.47
C ASN A 40 -17.82 -12.50 -2.77
N ALA A 41 -16.71 -13.01 -3.33
CA ALA A 41 -16.16 -12.57 -4.59
C ALA A 41 -15.59 -13.75 -5.37
N ASP A 42 -15.83 -13.80 -6.68
CA ASP A 42 -15.27 -14.81 -7.57
C ASP A 42 -13.84 -14.48 -8.03
N LEU A 43 -13.54 -13.17 -8.14
CA LEU A 43 -12.26 -12.66 -8.63
C LEU A 43 -11.88 -11.39 -7.86
N ILE A 44 -10.59 -11.28 -7.53
CA ILE A 44 -10.04 -10.06 -6.91
C ILE A 44 -8.80 -9.59 -7.68
N PHE A 45 -8.63 -8.27 -7.71
CA PHE A 45 -7.44 -7.63 -8.27
C PHE A 45 -6.64 -6.97 -7.15
N VAL A 46 -5.56 -7.62 -6.75
CA VAL A 46 -4.77 -7.23 -5.57
C VAL A 46 -3.27 -7.33 -5.84
N ALA A 47 -2.49 -6.66 -4.99
CA ALA A 47 -1.06 -6.92 -4.88
C ALA A 47 -0.81 -8.36 -4.38
N GLN A 48 0.44 -8.81 -4.43
CA GLN A 48 0.81 -10.14 -3.92
C GLN A 48 0.38 -10.32 -2.46
N PRO A 49 -0.05 -11.55 -2.07
CA PRO A 49 -0.49 -11.81 -0.71
C PRO A 49 0.65 -11.69 0.28
N SER A 50 0.36 -11.12 1.46
CA SER A 50 1.22 -11.23 2.62
C SER A 50 1.29 -12.67 3.13
N THR A 51 2.27 -12.96 4.01
CA THR A 51 2.35 -14.27 4.68
C THR A 51 1.07 -14.61 5.42
N ALA A 52 0.47 -13.64 6.13
CA ALA A 52 -0.79 -13.84 6.86
C ALA A 52 -1.96 -14.16 5.91
N GLN A 53 -2.04 -13.52 4.75
CA GLN A 53 -3.07 -13.79 3.74
C GLN A 53 -2.93 -15.19 3.13
N LYS A 54 -1.69 -15.66 2.91
CA LYS A 54 -1.44 -17.05 2.47
C LYS A 54 -1.88 -18.06 3.52
N GLN A 55 -1.52 -17.84 4.79
CA GLN A 55 -1.92 -18.70 5.91
C GLN A 55 -3.44 -18.72 6.09
N LEU A 56 -4.11 -17.58 5.91
CA LEU A 56 -5.57 -17.50 5.97
C LEU A 56 -6.22 -18.32 4.85
N ALA A 57 -5.69 -18.23 3.62
CA ALA A 57 -6.17 -19.04 2.50
C ALA A 57 -5.99 -20.54 2.77
N GLU A 58 -4.82 -20.96 3.25
CA GLU A 58 -4.55 -22.36 3.64
C GLU A 58 -5.52 -22.84 4.74
N ALA A 59 -5.73 -22.03 5.78
CA ALA A 59 -6.63 -22.36 6.88
C ALA A 59 -8.11 -22.46 6.44
N SER A 60 -8.52 -21.68 5.45
CA SER A 60 -9.87 -21.74 4.87
C SER A 60 -10.09 -22.94 3.95
N GLY A 61 -9.03 -23.67 3.58
CA GLY A 61 -9.10 -24.75 2.58
C GLY A 61 -9.32 -24.27 1.14
N VAL A 62 -9.33 -22.95 0.91
CA VAL A 62 -9.51 -22.36 -0.43
C VAL A 62 -8.16 -22.29 -1.14
N LYS A 63 -8.07 -22.93 -2.31
CA LYS A 63 -6.89 -22.86 -3.16
C LYS A 63 -6.97 -21.66 -4.09
N LEU A 64 -6.24 -20.60 -3.76
CA LEU A 64 -6.09 -19.42 -4.62
C LEU A 64 -5.03 -19.62 -5.71
N VAL A 65 -5.31 -19.10 -6.90
CA VAL A 65 -4.34 -19.00 -8.01
C VAL A 65 -3.99 -17.54 -8.24
N TYR A 66 -2.74 -17.27 -8.64
CA TYR A 66 -2.21 -15.89 -8.75
C TYR A 66 -1.64 -15.58 -10.14
N PRO A 67 -2.48 -15.46 -11.18
CA PRO A 67 -2.02 -15.03 -12.50
C PRO A 67 -1.52 -13.57 -12.46
N PRO A 68 -0.32 -13.26 -12.99
CA PRO A 68 0.13 -11.89 -13.10
C PRO A 68 -0.67 -11.14 -14.17
N LEU A 69 -1.27 -10.01 -13.80
CA LEU A 69 -2.07 -9.17 -14.71
C LEU A 69 -1.36 -7.89 -15.15
N ALA A 70 -0.77 -7.18 -14.20
CA ALA A 70 -0.18 -5.85 -14.44
C ALA A 70 1.06 -5.62 -13.57
N ARG A 71 1.82 -4.57 -13.92
CA ARG A 71 2.92 -4.05 -13.11
C ARG A 71 2.51 -2.70 -12.54
N GLU A 72 2.82 -2.46 -11.27
CA GLU A 72 2.57 -1.19 -10.60
C GLU A 72 3.89 -0.53 -10.18
N ALA A 73 3.91 0.80 -10.14
CA ALA A 73 5.06 1.56 -9.69
C ALA A 73 4.97 1.78 -8.17
N PHE A 74 6.01 1.33 -7.47
CA PHE A 74 6.19 1.59 -6.05
C PHE A 74 7.07 2.81 -5.87
N VAL A 75 6.57 3.86 -5.21
CA VAL A 75 7.31 5.12 -5.11
C VAL A 75 7.36 5.65 -3.68
N PHE A 76 8.40 6.44 -3.45
CA PHE A 76 8.59 7.19 -2.23
C PHE A 76 8.32 8.65 -2.53
N ILE A 77 7.43 9.27 -1.75
CA ILE A 77 7.07 10.67 -1.92
C ILE A 77 7.64 11.45 -0.75
N VAL A 78 8.34 12.54 -1.04
CA VAL A 78 8.79 13.51 -0.04
C VAL A 78 7.99 14.81 -0.17
N ASN A 79 8.07 15.66 0.84
CA ASN A 79 7.58 17.02 0.72
C ASN A 79 8.27 17.75 -0.44
N GLN A 80 7.51 18.55 -1.20
CA GLN A 80 8.02 19.32 -2.35
C GLN A 80 9.19 20.28 -2.02
N ASN A 81 9.30 20.72 -0.77
CA ASN A 81 10.36 21.63 -0.33
C ASN A 81 11.60 20.89 0.19
N ASN A 82 11.60 19.55 0.19
CA ASN A 82 12.77 18.78 0.61
C ASN A 82 13.87 18.90 -0.46
N PRO A 83 15.09 19.35 -0.12
CA PRO A 83 16.18 19.50 -1.09
C PRO A 83 16.70 18.16 -1.63
N VAL A 84 16.39 17.04 -0.96
CA VAL A 84 16.81 15.69 -1.38
C VAL A 84 15.89 15.21 -2.51
N SER A 85 16.44 15.18 -3.73
CA SER A 85 15.70 14.78 -4.94
C SER A 85 15.75 13.28 -5.26
N SER A 86 16.63 12.52 -4.59
CA SER A 86 16.78 11.08 -4.82
C SER A 86 17.34 10.38 -3.60
N LEU A 87 16.90 9.14 -3.38
CA LEU A 87 17.40 8.25 -2.35
C LEU A 87 17.69 6.88 -2.95
N SER A 88 18.83 6.29 -2.58
CA SER A 88 19.14 4.90 -2.92
C SER A 88 18.33 3.92 -2.07
N ASP A 89 18.19 2.68 -2.53
CA ASP A 89 17.56 1.60 -1.77
C ASP A 89 18.18 1.40 -0.37
N VAL A 90 19.51 1.61 -0.26
CA VAL A 90 20.23 1.49 1.01
C VAL A 90 19.81 2.60 1.97
N GLN A 91 19.68 3.83 1.48
CA GLN A 91 19.21 4.96 2.29
C GLN A 91 17.75 4.79 2.69
N ILE A 92 16.88 4.36 1.77
CA ILE A 92 15.48 4.06 2.08
C ILE A 92 15.38 2.99 3.18
N ARG A 93 16.11 1.87 3.05
CA ARG A 93 16.16 0.85 4.11
C ARG A 93 16.70 1.42 5.42
N GLY A 94 17.73 2.27 5.36
CA GLY A 94 18.29 2.95 6.53
C GLY A 94 17.24 3.80 7.24
N ILE A 95 16.46 4.59 6.50
CA ILE A 95 15.40 5.45 7.02
C ILE A 95 14.30 4.61 7.66
N PHE A 96 13.75 3.63 6.94
CA PHE A 96 12.61 2.84 7.40
C PHE A 96 12.98 1.76 8.45
N SER A 97 14.28 1.50 8.67
CA SER A 97 14.75 0.69 9.81
C SER A 97 15.13 1.54 11.04
N GLY A 98 15.11 2.87 10.91
CA GLY A 98 15.53 3.80 11.97
C GLY A 98 17.05 3.95 12.12
N ARG A 99 17.85 3.43 11.18
CA ARG A 99 19.32 3.62 11.16
C ARG A 99 19.72 5.02 10.69
N ILE A 100 18.96 5.59 9.76
CA ILE A 100 19.08 6.97 9.30
C ILE A 100 17.89 7.72 9.86
N THR A 101 18.15 8.79 10.60
CA THR A 101 17.12 9.52 11.34
C THR A 101 17.04 10.99 10.98
N HIS A 102 18.04 11.54 10.28
CA HIS A 102 18.10 12.95 9.88
C HIS A 102 18.38 13.12 8.38
N TRP A 103 17.83 14.17 7.77
CA TRP A 103 17.96 14.44 6.33
C TRP A 103 19.40 14.77 5.90
N ASN A 104 20.21 15.38 6.77
CA ASN A 104 21.62 15.69 6.50
C ASN A 104 22.48 14.43 6.31
N GLU A 105 22.10 13.28 6.85
CA GLU A 105 22.77 12.00 6.61
C GLU A 105 22.64 11.53 5.15
N VAL A 106 21.71 12.12 4.39
CA VAL A 106 21.42 11.80 2.99
C VAL A 106 21.49 13.04 2.08
N GLY A 107 22.14 14.12 2.54
CA GLY A 107 22.40 15.32 1.74
C GLY A 107 21.36 16.44 1.86
N GLY A 108 20.45 16.37 2.83
CA GLY A 108 19.47 17.41 3.13
C GLY A 108 19.85 18.28 4.35
N GLU A 109 18.84 18.90 4.95
CA GLU A 109 19.01 19.77 6.12
C GLU A 109 19.19 18.96 7.42
N ALA A 110 19.76 19.57 8.46
CA ALA A 110 19.94 18.94 9.78
C ALA A 110 18.61 18.88 10.56
N ILE A 111 17.66 18.09 10.06
CA ILE A 111 16.30 17.94 10.57
C ILE A 111 15.91 16.47 10.54
N ASP A 112 15.14 16.04 11.55
CA ASP A 112 14.60 14.68 11.68
C ASP A 112 13.78 14.25 10.45
N ILE A 113 13.95 12.99 10.08
CA ILE A 113 13.12 12.30 9.09
C ILE A 113 11.90 11.71 9.79
N LYS A 114 10.72 11.90 9.20
CA LYS A 114 9.47 11.27 9.63
C LYS A 114 8.99 10.28 8.56
N PRO A 115 9.28 8.97 8.70
CA PRO A 115 8.88 7.95 7.75
C PRO A 115 7.45 7.48 8.07
N TRP A 116 6.54 7.71 7.14
CA TRP A 116 5.17 7.23 7.22
C TRP A 116 5.02 5.90 6.50
N GLN A 117 4.50 4.90 7.21
CA GLN A 117 4.30 3.54 6.73
C GLN A 117 2.83 3.29 6.39
N ARG A 118 2.54 2.15 5.75
CA ARG A 118 1.18 1.71 5.44
C ARG A 118 0.74 0.63 6.44
N PRO A 119 -0.57 0.42 6.63
CA PRO A 119 -1.08 -0.66 7.49
C PRO A 119 -0.49 -2.01 7.12
N GLU A 120 -0.25 -2.85 8.13
CA GLU A 120 0.16 -4.23 7.94
C GLU A 120 -0.83 -4.98 7.03
N ASN A 121 -0.34 -5.93 6.23
CA ASN A 121 -1.12 -6.68 5.22
C ASN A 121 -1.73 -5.86 4.07
N SER A 122 -1.54 -4.54 4.04
CA SER A 122 -1.85 -3.75 2.84
C SER A 122 -0.90 -4.12 1.69
N GLY A 123 -1.38 -4.06 0.45
CA GLY A 123 -0.56 -4.37 -0.72
C GLY A 123 0.75 -3.58 -0.78
N SER A 124 0.72 -2.29 -0.43
CA SER A 124 1.91 -1.44 -0.34
C SER A 124 2.90 -1.90 0.72
N GLN A 125 2.42 -2.35 1.88
CA GLN A 125 3.28 -2.84 2.96
C GLN A 125 3.90 -4.19 2.60
N THR A 126 3.12 -5.08 1.97
CA THR A 126 3.65 -6.35 1.43
C THR A 126 4.74 -6.09 0.40
N ALA A 127 4.53 -5.15 -0.52
CA ALA A 127 5.53 -4.75 -1.51
C ALA A 127 6.78 -4.13 -0.85
N MET A 128 6.62 -3.26 0.15
CA MET A 128 7.72 -2.68 0.92
C MET A 128 8.60 -3.75 1.55
N LEU A 129 7.98 -4.72 2.23
CA LEU A 129 8.69 -5.80 2.89
C LEU A 129 9.41 -6.70 1.87
N ALA A 130 8.69 -7.16 0.84
CA ALA A 130 9.22 -8.13 -0.11
C ALA A 130 10.28 -7.56 -1.08
N LYS A 131 10.16 -6.29 -1.47
CA LYS A 131 10.99 -5.69 -2.53
C LYS A 131 12.07 -4.77 -1.99
N VAL A 132 11.75 -3.95 -0.98
CA VAL A 132 12.65 -2.89 -0.49
C VAL A 132 13.41 -3.34 0.74
N MET A 133 12.70 -3.76 1.79
CA MET A 133 13.30 -4.10 3.08
C MET A 133 14.01 -5.44 3.07
N LYS A 134 13.43 -6.46 2.41
CA LYS A 134 13.96 -7.84 2.36
C LYS A 134 14.25 -8.32 3.79
N GLU A 135 15.50 -8.65 4.10
CA GLU A 135 15.94 -9.10 5.44
C GLU A 135 16.06 -7.96 6.47
N THR A 136 15.92 -6.71 6.06
CA THR A 136 16.03 -5.57 6.98
C THR A 136 14.72 -5.42 7.74
N LYS A 137 14.79 -5.46 9.07
CA LYS A 137 13.62 -5.23 9.92
C LYS A 137 13.10 -3.81 9.73
N LEU A 138 11.80 -3.71 9.42
CA LEU A 138 11.07 -2.46 9.36
C LEU A 138 10.77 -1.97 10.79
N MET A 139 10.97 -0.68 11.05
CA MET A 139 10.63 -0.10 12.36
C MET A 139 9.11 -0.15 12.58
N PRO A 140 8.62 -0.12 13.83
CA PRO A 140 7.18 -0.03 14.08
C PRO A 140 6.57 1.20 13.39
N ALA A 141 5.39 1.04 12.78
CA ALA A 141 4.67 2.15 12.18
C ALA A 141 4.22 3.13 13.28
N GLN A 142 4.26 4.43 12.98
CA GLN A 142 3.64 5.42 13.85
C GLN A 142 2.13 5.19 13.87
N THR A 143 1.54 5.14 15.06
CA THR A 143 0.10 4.99 15.24
C THR A 143 -0.54 6.30 15.69
N THR A 144 -1.82 6.47 15.36
CA THR A 144 -2.68 7.49 15.97
C THR A 144 -3.89 6.77 16.53
N SER A 145 -4.33 7.18 17.71
CA SER A 145 -5.54 6.65 18.31
C SER A 145 -6.76 7.32 17.67
N VAL A 146 -7.69 6.51 17.16
CA VAL A 146 -9.00 6.96 16.67
C VAL A 146 -10.10 6.37 17.52
N ALA A 147 -11.11 7.18 17.82
CA ALA A 147 -12.31 6.70 18.51
C ALA A 147 -13.17 5.88 17.53
N THR A 148 -13.54 4.67 17.94
CA THR A 148 -14.49 3.82 17.22
C THR A 148 -15.91 4.27 17.49
N ALA A 149 -16.87 3.77 16.69
CA ALA A 149 -18.29 4.03 16.88
C ALA A 149 -18.84 3.55 18.25
N MET A 150 -18.09 2.67 18.95
CA MET A 150 -18.43 2.19 20.29
C MET A 150 -17.70 2.95 21.41
N GLY A 151 -16.94 4.02 21.09
CA GLY A 151 -16.24 4.85 22.06
C GLY A 151 -14.87 4.32 22.51
N GLU A 152 -14.43 3.17 21.98
CA GLU A 152 -13.08 2.64 22.24
C GLU A 152 -12.03 3.33 21.37
N MET A 153 -10.85 3.59 21.93
CA MET A 153 -9.72 4.14 21.19
C MET A 153 -8.91 2.99 20.58
N VAL A 154 -8.77 2.98 19.26
CA VAL A 154 -7.94 2.01 18.53
C VAL A 154 -6.79 2.73 17.87
N ASP A 155 -5.58 2.21 18.06
CA ASP A 155 -4.38 2.68 17.38
C ASP A 155 -4.38 2.20 15.93
N ILE A 156 -4.58 3.12 15.00
CA ILE A 156 -4.42 2.86 13.58
C ILE A 156 -3.08 3.39 13.11
N VAL A 157 -2.52 2.81 12.04
CA VAL A 157 -1.35 3.42 11.39
C VAL A 157 -1.72 4.83 10.98
N ALA A 158 -0.97 5.79 11.49
CA ALA A 158 -1.26 7.19 11.29
C ALA A 158 -1.15 7.52 9.80
N GLU A 159 -2.30 7.86 9.21
CA GLU A 159 -2.35 8.31 7.84
C GLU A 159 -1.70 9.69 7.72
N TYR A 160 -0.99 9.89 6.61
CA TYR A 160 -0.45 11.19 6.28
C TYR A 160 -1.58 12.23 6.15
N ARG A 161 -1.70 13.12 7.15
CA ARG A 161 -2.53 14.34 7.05
C ARG A 161 -1.67 15.50 6.56
N LYS A 162 -2.05 16.04 5.40
CA LYS A 162 -1.30 17.00 4.56
C LYS A 162 -0.90 18.34 5.24
N TYR A 163 -1.33 18.63 6.47
CA TYR A 163 -1.49 20.02 6.93
C TYR A 163 -0.44 20.62 7.87
N ALA A 164 0.72 20.01 8.14
CA ALA A 164 1.65 20.66 9.08
C ALA A 164 3.16 20.50 8.89
N GLN A 165 3.67 19.60 8.04
CA GLN A 165 5.09 19.25 8.13
C GLN A 165 5.84 19.32 6.79
N ARG A 166 6.98 20.03 6.82
CA ARG A 166 7.85 20.28 5.65
C ARG A 166 8.78 19.12 5.31
N HIS A 167 8.97 18.14 6.20
CA HIS A 167 10.06 17.15 6.08
C HIS A 167 9.58 15.73 6.43
N TRP A 168 8.78 15.13 5.55
CA TRP A 168 8.26 13.77 5.68
C TRP A 168 8.64 12.92 4.46
N LEU A 169 8.68 11.60 4.66
CA LEU A 169 8.79 10.61 3.61
C LEU A 169 7.62 9.63 3.73
N TYR A 170 6.80 9.53 2.68
CA TYR A 170 5.61 8.69 2.64
C TYR A 170 5.76 7.55 1.65
N LEU A 171 5.36 6.37 2.10
CA LEU A 171 5.29 5.16 1.31
C LEU A 171 4.00 5.12 0.48
N SER A 172 4.11 5.17 -0.84
CA SER A 172 2.94 5.14 -1.73
C SER A 172 3.06 4.12 -2.86
N LEU A 173 1.92 3.55 -3.23
CA LEU A 173 1.75 2.93 -4.54
C LEU A 173 1.24 4.01 -5.49
N LEU A 174 2.04 4.37 -6.50
CA LEU A 174 1.52 5.17 -7.61
C LEU A 174 0.86 4.22 -8.61
N ARG A 175 -0.43 4.46 -8.78
CA ARG A 175 -1.26 3.78 -9.76
C ARG A 175 -1.39 4.70 -10.97
N TYR A 176 -0.53 4.50 -11.98
CA TYR A 176 -0.64 5.22 -13.25
C TYR A 176 -1.66 4.52 -14.14
N ALA A 177 -2.69 5.23 -14.59
CA ALA A 177 -3.46 4.86 -15.75
C ALA A 177 -2.92 5.69 -16.91
N ASP A 178 -2.19 5.06 -17.83
CA ASP A 178 -1.92 5.70 -19.11
C ASP A 178 -3.23 5.67 -19.90
N ALA A 179 -3.93 6.81 -19.90
CA ALA A 179 -4.77 7.15 -21.02
C ALA A 179 -3.85 7.80 -22.04
N GLN A 180 -3.60 7.08 -23.15
CA GLN A 180 -3.03 7.49 -24.45
C GLN A 180 -1.79 6.67 -24.88
N GLN A 181 -2.02 5.55 -25.57
CA GLN A 181 -1.82 5.43 -27.02
C GLN A 181 -2.49 4.16 -27.56
#